data_AF-A0A2M7BH52-F1
#
_entry.id   AF-A0A2M7BH52-F1
#
_cell.length_a   1.000
_cell.length_b   1.000
_cell.length_c   1.000
_cell.angle_alpha   90.00
_cell.angle_beta   90.00
_cell.angle_gamma   90.00
#
_symmetry.space_group_name_H-M   'P 1'
#
loop_
_entity.id
_entity.type
_entity.pdbx_description
1 polymer ?
#
loop_
_entity_poly.entity_id
_entity_poly.type
_entity_poly.pdbx_seq_one_letter_code
_entity_poly.pdbx_strand_id
1 'polypeptide(L)'
;MQLIDIKEIKGKIILKSGLHIGAGDTEMHIGGTDNPVIKHPHTQEPYIPGSSLKGKVRSLLEMKSGLMAKTNGRPVQAALLKKLNGDEREECEKILKLFGSSGAEGEE
;
A
#
# COMPACT_ATOMS: atom_id res chain seq x y z
N MET A 1 -7.43 -21.46 -10.89
CA MET A 1 -7.78 -21.46 -9.46
C MET A 1 -9.23 -21.05 -9.34
N GLN A 2 -10.02 -21.73 -8.50
CA GLN A 2 -11.40 -21.32 -8.20
C GLN A 2 -11.42 -20.57 -6.85
N LEU A 3 -12.21 -19.50 -6.78
CA LEU A 3 -12.46 -18.78 -5.53
C LEU A 3 -13.31 -19.67 -4.62
N ILE A 4 -12.81 -19.94 -3.41
CA ILE A 4 -13.50 -20.78 -2.42
C ILE A 4 -14.32 -19.90 -1.47
N ASP A 5 -13.77 -18.78 -1.03
CA ASP A 5 -14.40 -17.93 -0.01
C ASP A 5 -13.83 -16.51 -0.01
N ILE A 6 -14.62 -15.54 0.46
CA ILE A 6 -14.21 -14.16 0.72
C ILE A 6 -14.42 -13.88 2.22
N LYS A 7 -13.32 -13.60 2.92
CA LYS A 7 -13.36 -13.19 4.33
C LYS A 7 -13.34 -11.66 4.44
N GLU A 8 -14.40 -11.10 5.03
CA GLU A 8 -14.51 -9.66 5.29
C GLU A 8 -14.07 -9.33 6.73
N ILE A 9 -13.17 -8.35 6.88
CA ILE A 9 -12.72 -7.85 8.18
C ILE A 9 -13.23 -6.41 8.33
N LYS A 10 -14.09 -6.18 9.32
CA LYS A 10 -14.65 -4.86 9.64
C LYS A 10 -14.07 -4.31 10.95
N GLY A 11 -13.94 -3.00 11.02
CA GLY A 11 -13.50 -2.32 12.23
C GLY A 11 -13.54 -0.80 12.06
N LYS A 12 -13.18 -0.09 13.14
CA LYS A 12 -13.08 1.37 13.16
C LYS A 12 -11.65 1.76 13.52
N ILE A 13 -11.03 2.57 12.66
CA ILE A 13 -9.73 3.19 12.96
C ILE A 13 -10.00 4.46 13.79
N ILE A 14 -9.38 4.55 14.96
CA ILE A 14 -9.48 5.72 15.85
C ILE A 14 -8.15 6.44 15.82
N LEU A 15 -8.16 7.71 15.41
CA LEU A 15 -6.98 8.55 15.42
C LEU A 15 -6.58 8.89 16.85
N LYS A 16 -5.31 8.67 17.19
CA LYS A 16 -4.72 9.05 18.49
C LYS A 16 -4.05 10.43 18.44
N SER A 17 -3.78 10.92 17.24
CA SER A 17 -3.20 12.23 16.92
C SER A 17 -3.85 12.77 15.64
N GLY A 18 -3.52 14.01 15.26
CA GLY A 18 -3.87 14.51 13.93
C GLY A 18 -3.33 13.60 12.82
N LEU A 19 -4.12 13.40 11.76
CA LEU A 19 -3.74 12.63 10.57
C LEU A 19 -3.89 13.53 9.34
N HIS A 20 -2.78 13.73 8.64
CA HIS A 20 -2.74 14.40 7.35
C HIS A 20 -2.41 13.39 6.26
N ILE A 21 -3.30 13.25 5.28
CA ILE A 21 -3.05 12.50 4.05
C ILE A 21 -3.28 13.49 2.91
N GLY A 22 -2.19 13.87 2.24
CA GLY A 22 -2.25 14.81 1.12
C GLY A 22 -3.01 14.24 -0.07
N ALA A 23 -3.78 15.09 -0.74
CA ALA A 23 -4.19 14.84 -2.12
C ALA A 23 -3.02 15.22 -3.05
N GLY A 24 -2.83 14.48 -4.16
CA GLY A 24 -1.93 14.93 -5.23
C GLY A 24 -2.39 16.27 -5.81
N ASP A 25 -1.51 16.97 -6.53
CA ASP A 25 -1.77 18.26 -7.17
C ASP A 25 -3.06 18.24 -7.99
N THR A 26 -4.17 18.57 -7.31
CA THR A 26 -5.48 18.66 -7.93
C THR A 26 -5.70 20.15 -8.10
N GLU A 27 -5.23 20.63 -9.24
CA GLU A 27 -5.33 22.01 -9.74
C GLU A 27 -4.81 23.10 -8.81
N MET A 28 -3.82 23.84 -9.29
CA MET A 28 -3.30 25.04 -8.62
C MET A 28 -4.36 26.14 -8.66
N HIS A 29 -5.33 26.08 -7.76
CA HIS A 29 -6.32 27.13 -7.60
C HIS A 29 -5.64 28.39 -7.06
N ILE A 30 -5.88 29.54 -7.68
CA ILE A 30 -5.40 30.84 -7.19
C ILE A 30 -5.96 31.04 -5.78
N GLY A 31 -5.10 31.03 -4.76
CA GLY A 31 -5.49 31.11 -3.34
C GLY A 31 -5.76 29.77 -2.64
N GLY A 32 -5.44 28.63 -3.27
CA GLY A 32 -5.49 27.31 -2.65
C GLY A 32 -4.43 27.11 -1.57
N THR A 33 -4.72 26.27 -0.56
CA THR A 33 -3.76 25.86 0.46
C THR A 33 -2.81 24.80 -0.09
N ASP A 34 -1.51 24.91 0.21
CA ASP A 34 -0.53 23.88 -0.13
C ASP A 34 -0.88 22.54 0.53
N ASN A 35 -0.94 21.47 -0.28
CA ASN A 35 -1.15 20.08 0.13
C ASN A 35 -2.43 19.83 0.99
N PRO A 36 -3.64 19.99 0.41
CA PRO A 36 -4.88 19.77 1.14
C PRO A 36 -5.05 18.31 1.59
N VAL A 37 -5.75 18.10 2.70
CA VAL A 37 -6.17 16.77 3.14
C VAL A 37 -7.11 16.17 2.09
N ILE A 38 -6.87 14.92 1.69
CA ILE A 38 -7.71 14.21 0.74
C ILE A 38 -9.13 14.05 1.27
N LYS A 39 -10.11 14.40 0.43
CA LYS A 39 -11.54 14.37 0.75
C LYS A 39 -12.29 13.52 -0.24
N HIS A 40 -13.38 12.92 0.21
CA HIS A 40 -14.29 12.19 -0.65
C HIS A 40 -15.03 13.18 -1.56
N PRO A 41 -15.07 12.98 -2.89
CA PRO A 41 -15.56 14.00 -3.84
C PRO A 41 -17.03 14.39 -3.62
N HIS A 42 -17.85 13.47 -3.13
CA HIS A 42 -19.28 13.72 -2.92
C HIS A 42 -19.63 14.28 -1.54
N THR A 43 -18.94 13.83 -0.49
CA THR A 43 -19.27 14.22 0.91
C THR A 43 -18.38 15.34 1.42
N GLN A 44 -17.26 15.60 0.73
CA GLN A 44 -16.22 16.55 1.13
C GLN A 44 -15.57 16.21 2.50
N GLU A 45 -15.82 15.01 3.03
CA GLU A 45 -15.24 14.53 4.28
C GLU A 45 -13.84 13.96 4.06
N PRO A 46 -12.90 14.19 4.99
CA PRO A 46 -11.58 13.56 4.94
C PRO A 46 -11.70 12.05 5.13
N TYR A 47 -10.91 11.28 4.37
CA TYR A 47 -10.91 9.82 4.47
C TYR A 47 -9.50 9.24 4.37
N ILE A 48 -9.33 7.98 4.79
CA ILE A 48 -8.10 7.21 4.60
C ILE A 48 -8.27 6.38 3.33
N PRO A 49 -7.51 6.64 2.24
CA PRO A 49 -7.61 5.84 1.03
C PRO A 49 -7.20 4.39 1.27
N GLY A 50 -7.94 3.45 0.67
CA GLY A 50 -7.63 2.03 0.78
C GLY A 50 -6.24 1.67 0.24
N SER A 51 -5.79 2.35 -0.81
CA SER A 51 -4.43 2.22 -1.36
C SER A 51 -3.36 2.71 -0.37
N SER A 52 -3.58 3.82 0.33
CA SER A 52 -2.67 4.35 1.35
C SER A 52 -2.54 3.38 2.54
N LEU A 53 -3.67 2.85 3.03
CA LEU A 53 -3.67 1.84 4.10
C LEU A 53 -2.94 0.56 3.64
N LYS A 54 -3.27 0.05 2.46
CA LYS A 54 -2.62 -1.12 1.84
C LYS A 54 -1.12 -0.93 1.70
N GLY A 55 -0.68 0.23 1.20
CA GLY A 55 0.74 0.55 1.02
C GLY A 55 1.51 0.62 2.34
N LYS A 56 0.90 1.22 3.38
CA LYS A 56 1.53 1.29 4.71
C LYS A 56 1.68 -0.09 5.34
N VAL A 57 0.65 -0.94 5.27
CA VAL A 57 0.75 -2.32 5.77
C VAL A 57 1.81 -3.11 4.99
N ARG A 58 1.81 -3.02 3.65
CA ARG A 58 2.81 -3.67 2.79
C ARG A 58 4.23 -3.28 3.18
N SER A 59 4.52 -1.97 3.20
CA SER A 59 5.87 -1.46 3.53
C SER A 59 6.35 -1.89 4.91
N LEU A 60 5.47 -1.90 5.92
CA LEU A 60 5.82 -2.40 7.26
C LEU A 60 6.12 -3.91 7.27
N LEU A 61 5.39 -4.72 6.50
CA LEU A 61 5.66 -6.15 6.36
C LEU A 61 6.96 -6.43 5.59
N GLU A 62 7.23 -5.67 4.52
CA GLU A 62 8.49 -5.73 3.77
C GLU A 62 9.70 -5.31 4.63
N MET A 63 9.52 -4.32 5.51
CA MET A 63 10.53 -3.90 6.47
C MET A 63 10.76 -4.97 7.55
N LYS A 64 9.69 -5.51 8.14
CA LYS A 64 9.75 -6.57 9.16
C LYS A 64 10.46 -7.83 8.65
N SER A 65 10.25 -8.19 7.38
CA SER A 65 10.87 -9.39 6.78
C SER A 65 12.36 -9.21 6.43
N GLY A 66 12.91 -7.99 6.55
CA GLY A 66 14.29 -7.68 6.13
C GLY A 66 14.51 -7.63 4.61
N LEU A 67 13.47 -7.92 3.81
CA LEU A 67 13.54 -7.95 2.35
C LEU A 67 13.77 -6.55 1.76
N MET A 68 13.35 -5.50 2.47
CA MET A 68 13.53 -4.11 2.04
C MET A 68 15.00 -3.73 1.78
N ALA A 69 15.94 -4.32 2.55
CA ALA A 69 17.37 -4.11 2.35
C ALA A 69 17.88 -4.73 1.03
N LYS A 70 17.23 -5.81 0.56
CA LYS A 70 17.58 -6.51 -0.67
C LYS A 70 16.94 -5.91 -1.92
N THR A 71 15.91 -5.08 -1.75
CA THR A 71 15.21 -4.40 -2.84
C THR A 71 15.65 -2.96 -3.05
N ASN A 72 16.56 -2.44 -2.22
CA ASN A 72 16.94 -1.02 -2.16
C ASN A 72 15.72 -0.11 -1.97
N GLY A 73 14.81 -0.49 -1.07
CA GLY A 73 13.58 0.27 -0.79
C GLY A 73 12.47 0.14 -1.84
N ARG A 74 12.69 -0.62 -2.93
CA ARG A 74 11.62 -0.92 -3.88
C ARG A 74 10.67 -1.99 -3.32
N PRO A 75 9.39 -2.00 -3.76
CA PRO A 75 8.47 -3.06 -3.37
C PRO A 75 9.00 -4.44 -3.77
N VAL A 76 8.66 -5.46 -2.97
CA VAL A 76 9.05 -6.85 -3.25
C VAL A 76 8.43 -7.33 -4.57
N GLN A 77 9.25 -7.94 -5.43
CA GLN A 77 8.87 -8.47 -6.74
C GLN A 77 9.14 -9.97 -6.84
N ALA A 78 8.39 -10.67 -7.69
CA ALA A 78 8.54 -12.11 -7.90
C ALA A 78 9.95 -12.53 -8.34
N ALA A 79 10.68 -11.65 -9.04
CA ALA A 79 12.06 -11.90 -9.44
C ALA A 79 13.01 -12.13 -8.25
N LEU A 80 12.69 -11.58 -7.07
CA LEU A 80 13.50 -11.75 -5.87
C LEU A 80 13.47 -13.20 -5.36
N LEU A 81 12.39 -13.95 -5.59
CA LEU A 81 12.25 -15.34 -5.13
C LEU A 81 13.39 -16.25 -5.58
N LYS A 82 13.97 -16.01 -6.77
CA LYS A 82 15.09 -16.80 -7.30
C LYS A 82 16.39 -16.62 -6.50
N LYS A 83 16.49 -15.57 -5.69
CA LYS A 83 17.68 -15.18 -4.94
C LYS A 83 17.54 -15.41 -3.42
N LEU A 84 16.39 -15.88 -2.96
CA LEU A 84 16.08 -16.08 -1.53
C LEU A 84 16.01 -17.57 -1.20
N ASN A 85 16.40 -17.90 0.03
CA ASN A 85 16.37 -19.26 0.57
C ASN A 85 15.74 -19.26 1.98
N GLY A 86 15.22 -20.40 2.41
CA GLY A 86 14.65 -20.58 3.75
C GLY A 86 13.53 -19.58 4.06
N ASP A 87 13.56 -19.05 5.28
CA ASP A 87 12.52 -18.16 5.84
C ASP A 87 12.29 -16.90 5.02
N GLU A 88 13.35 -16.32 4.44
CA GLU A 88 13.24 -15.10 3.61
C GLU A 88 12.37 -15.35 2.37
N ARG A 89 12.48 -16.55 1.79
CA ARG A 89 11.71 -16.94 0.63
C ARG A 89 10.23 -17.11 1.01
N GLU A 90 9.96 -17.74 2.14
CA GLU A 90 8.58 -17.96 2.62
C GLU A 90 7.87 -16.62 2.89
N GLU A 91 8.55 -15.68 3.56
CA GLU A 91 7.98 -14.35 3.80
C GLU A 91 7.79 -13.54 2.52
N CYS A 92 8.71 -13.64 1.58
CA CYS A 92 8.55 -13.05 0.25
C CYS A 92 7.29 -13.60 -0.46
N GLU A 93 7.06 -14.91 -0.41
CA GLU A 93 5.85 -15.53 -0.99
C GLU A 93 4.56 -15.08 -0.30
N LYS A 94 4.55 -14.96 1.04
CA LYS A 94 3.38 -14.45 1.79
C LYS A 94 3.03 -13.02 1.38
N ILE A 95 4.02 -12.13 1.32
CA ILE A 95 3.82 -10.72 0.93
C ILE A 95 3.30 -10.64 -0.51
N LEU A 96 3.88 -11.41 -1.44
CA LEU A 96 3.44 -11.43 -2.84
C LEU A 96 2.03 -12.00 -3.01
N LYS A 97 1.65 -13.02 -2.24
CA LYS A 97 0.27 -13.56 -2.26
C LYS A 97 -0.75 -12.55 -1.74
N LEU A 98 -0.38 -11.74 -0.74
CA LEU A 98 -1.27 -10.74 -0.15
C LEU A 98 -1.45 -9.49 -1.00
N PHE A 99 -0.36 -8.96 -1.58
CA PHE A 99 -0.37 -7.65 -2.26
C PHE A 99 -0.20 -7.74 -3.78
N GLY A 100 0.05 -8.93 -4.31
CA GLY A 100 0.45 -9.17 -5.69
C GLY A 100 1.91 -8.83 -5.96
N SER A 101 2.49 -9.48 -6.96
CA SER A 101 3.69 -8.97 -7.62
C SER A 101 3.27 -7.76 -8.45
N SER A 102 3.87 -6.60 -8.19
CA SER A 102 3.70 -5.42 -9.03
C SER A 102 4.13 -5.78 -10.47
N GLY A 103 3.13 -6.04 -11.30
CA GLY A 103 3.23 -6.44 -12.70
C GLY A 103 1.94 -6.01 -13.42
N ALA A 104 1.51 -4.78 -13.14
CA ALA A 104 0.46 -4.09 -13.87
C ALA A 104 1.00 -2.72 -14.31
N GLU A 105 2.12 -2.75 -15.03
CA GLU A 105 2.38 -1.83 -16.13
C GLU A 105 2.54 -2.75 -17.35
N GLY A 106 1.39 -3.15 -17.89
CA GLY A 106 1.34 -3.49 -19.30
C GLY A 106 1.60 -2.19 -20.05
N GLU A 107 2.47 -2.28 -21.02
CA GLU A 107 2.63 -1.30 -22.09
C GLU A 107 1.25 -0.87 -22.61
N GLU A 108 0.94 0.41 -22.46
CA GLU A 108 0.19 1.21 -23.45
C GLU A 108 0.97 2.50 -23.70
#